data_AF-A0A953TZK4-F1
#
_entry.id   AF-A0A953TZK4-F1
#
_cell.length_a   1.000
_cell.length_b   1.000
_cell.length_c   1.000
_cell.angle_alpha   90.00
_cell.angle_beta   90.00
_cell.angle_gamma   90.00
#
_symmetry.space_group_name_H-M   'P 1'
#
loop_
_entity.id
_entity.type
_entity.pdbx_description
1 polymer ?
#
loop_
_entity_poly.entity_id
_entity_poly.type
_entity_poly.pdbx_seq_one_letter_code
_entity_poly.pdbx_strand_id
1 'polypeptide(L)' 'MARGWESKSVEEQQAEAATLRDRTKPRLTPVQAARQRQKEGLVLSRKHLLQQLEAAQNPRHRELLQAALADLAAQLTQLG' A
#
# COMPACT_ATOMS: atom_id res chain seq x y z
N MET A 1 -2.01 -19.49 -13.67
CA MET A 1 -2.72 -18.37 -13.03
C MET A 1 -1.74 -17.61 -12.16
N ALA A 2 -0.90 -16.81 -12.81
CA ALA A 2 0.11 -16.00 -12.15
C ALA A 2 -0.63 -14.92 -11.35
N ARG A 3 -0.36 -14.85 -10.04
CA ARG A 3 -0.92 -13.86 -9.14
C ARG A 3 -0.29 -12.52 -9.48
N GLY A 4 -0.84 -11.87 -10.51
CA GLY A 4 -0.49 -10.54 -10.95
C GLY A 4 -0.90 -9.55 -9.88
N TRP A 5 0.01 -9.26 -8.95
CA TRP A 5 0.04 -7.98 -8.28
C TRP A 5 0.52 -6.98 -9.34
N GLU A 6 -0.40 -6.61 -10.24
CA GLU A 6 -0.17 -5.62 -11.28
C GLU A 6 -0.01 -4.25 -10.61
N SER A 7 1.19 -3.99 -10.09
CA SER A 7 1.72 -2.67 -9.79
C SER A 7 1.94 -1.85 -11.09
N LYS A 8 1.08 -2.00 -12.10
CA LYS A 8 1.31 -1.50 -13.46
C LYS A 8 0.31 -0.43 -13.93
N SER A 9 -0.54 0.12 -13.06
CA SER A 9 -1.55 1.09 -13.51
C SER A 9 -1.70 2.37 -12.68
N VAL A 10 -0.75 2.70 -11.79
CA VAL A 10 -0.87 3.93 -10.95
C VAL A 10 0.31 4.90 -11.09
N GLU A 11 1.39 4.55 -11.80
CA GLU A 11 2.48 5.50 -12.08
C GLU A 11 2.13 6.51 -13.18
N GLU A 12 1.28 6.16 -14.15
CA GLU A 12 1.02 7.03 -15.31
C GLU A 12 -0.01 8.14 -15.05
N GLN A 13 -0.85 8.05 -14.01
CA GLN A 13 -1.91 9.05 -13.78
C GLN A 13 -1.47 10.30 -12.99
N GLN A 14 -0.23 10.39 -12.51
CA GLN A 14 0.21 11.52 -11.67
C GLN A 14 1.14 12.51 -12.38
N ALA A 15 1.66 12.18 -13.57
CA ALA A 15 2.47 13.11 -14.34
C ALA A 15 1.67 14.37 -14.76
N GLU A 16 0.36 14.24 -14.99
CA GLU A 16 -0.51 15.37 -15.37
C GLU A 16 -0.96 16.26 -14.21
N ALA A 17 -1.00 15.75 -12.97
CA ALA A 17 -1.51 16.52 -11.82
C ALA A 17 -0.48 17.49 -11.21
N ALA A 18 0.79 17.41 -11.62
CA ALA A 18 1.88 18.25 -11.12
C ALA A 18 1.89 19.67 -11.69
N THR A 19 1.11 19.96 -12.74
CA THR A 19 1.15 21.24 -13.45
C THR A 19 0.25 22.32 -12.83
N LEU A 20 -0.69 21.97 -11.94
CA LEU A 20 -1.75 22.89 -11.52
C LEU A 20 -1.76 23.31 -10.04
N ARG A 21 -0.87 22.80 -9.17
CA ARG A 21 -0.93 23.10 -7.73
C ARG A 21 0.22 23.99 -7.24
N ASP A 22 -0.06 25.28 -7.34
CA ASP A 22 -0.04 26.30 -6.28
C ASP A 22 1.15 26.40 -5.29
N ARG A 23 1.57 27.65 -5.07
CA ARG A 23 2.89 28.11 -4.64
C ARG A 23 3.16 28.11 -3.12
N THR A 24 2.43 27.36 -2.30
CA THR A 24 2.48 27.56 -0.82
C THR A 24 2.60 26.31 0.05
N LYS A 25 2.68 25.10 -0.53
CA LYS A 25 3.00 23.89 0.25
C LYS A 25 4.45 23.49 -0.04
N PRO A 26 5.26 23.10 0.98
CA PRO A 26 6.55 22.50 0.71
C PRO A 26 6.30 21.32 -0.22
N ARG A 27 6.78 21.44 -1.46
CA ARG A 27 6.63 20.41 -2.48
C ARG A 27 7.29 19.18 -1.89
N LEU A 28 6.50 18.21 -1.45
CA LEU A 28 6.99 16.88 -1.11
C LEU A 28 7.88 16.47 -2.27
N THR A 29 9.15 16.21 -1.97
CA THR A 29 10.06 15.79 -3.04
C THR A 29 9.47 14.53 -3.68
N PRO A 30 9.72 14.25 -4.97
CA PRO A 30 9.20 13.05 -5.62
C PRO A 30 9.51 11.76 -4.82
N VAL A 31 10.64 11.76 -4.10
CA VAL A 31 11.03 10.71 -3.16
C VAL A 31 10.10 10.62 -1.94
N GLN A 32 9.76 11.74 -1.31
CA GLN A 32 8.82 11.77 -0.18
C GLN A 32 7.41 11.37 -0.61
N ALA A 33 6.95 11.83 -1.79
CA ALA A 33 5.67 11.43 -2.35
C ALA A 33 5.62 9.92 -2.66
N ALA A 34 6.69 9.36 -3.20
CA ALA A 34 6.79 7.92 -3.46
C ALA A 34 6.72 7.10 -2.17
N ARG A 35 7.46 7.50 -1.13
CA ARG A 35 7.40 6.86 0.20
C ARG A 35 6.00 6.92 0.80
N GLN A 36 5.33 8.07 0.69
CA GLN A 36 3.97 8.23 1.19
C GLN A 36 2.99 7.32 0.45
N ARG A 37 3.07 7.23 -0.88
CA ARG A 37 2.25 6.30 -1.68
C ARG A 37 2.50 4.84 -1.33
N GLN A 38 3.76 4.45 -1.14
CA GLN A 38 4.12 3.10 -0.71
C GLN A 38 3.50 2.78 0.66
N LYS A 39 3.60 3.71 1.61
CA LYS A 39 2.98 3.58 2.94
C LYS A 39 1.46 3.42 2.84
N GLU A 40 0.80 4.25 2.04
CA GLU A 40 -0.64 4.20 1.83
C GLU A 40 -1.07 2.86 1.22
N GLY A 41 -0.34 2.36 0.23
CA GLY A 41 -0.56 1.04 -0.36
C GLY A 41 -0.47 -0.09 0.69
N LEU A 42 0.59 -0.09 1.50
CA LEU A 42 0.77 -1.08 2.57
C LEU A 42 -0.34 -1.01 3.64
N VAL A 43 -0.77 0.20 4.01
CA VAL A 43 -1.89 0.39 4.96
C VAL A 43 -3.21 -0.14 4.39
N LEU A 44 -3.49 0.11 3.10
CA LEU A 44 -4.67 -0.43 2.43
C LEU A 44 -4.65 -1.96 2.38
N SER A 45 -3.51 -2.55 2.01
CA SER A 45 -3.34 -4.02 2.01
C SER A 45 -3.54 -4.62 3.40
N ARG A 46 -3.01 -3.98 4.45
CA ARG A 46 -3.23 -4.41 5.84
C ARG A 46 -4.72 -4.41 6.21
N LYS A 47 -5.44 -3.34 5.89
CA LYS A 47 -6.90 -3.26 6.16
C LYS A 47 -7.65 -4.36 5.43
N HIS A 48 -7.30 -4.62 4.17
CA HIS A 48 -7.94 -5.66 3.39
C HIS A 48 -7.71 -7.08 3.97
N LEU A 49 -6.49 -7.39 4.41
CA LEU A 49 -6.21 -8.67 5.07
C LEU A 49 -6.93 -8.82 6.40
N LEU A 50 -7.08 -7.73 7.19
CA LEU A 50 -7.87 -7.77 8.42
C LEU A 50 -9.34 -8.10 8.14
N GLN A 51 -9.94 -7.48 7.12
CA GLN A 51 -11.31 -7.81 6.69
C GLN A 51 -11.44 -9.27 6.24
N GLN A 52 -10.46 -9.78 5.49
CA GLN A 52 -10.43 -11.19 5.11
C GLN A 52 -10.30 -12.12 6.32
N LEU A 53 -9.52 -11.73 7.32
CA LEU A 53 -9.32 -12.51 8.55
C LEU A 53 -10.59 -12.56 9.41
N GLU A 54 -11.34 -11.45 9.46
CA GLU A 54 -12.65 -11.40 10.11
C GLU A 54 -13.66 -12.34 9.43
N ALA A 55 -13.68 -12.37 8.09
CA ALA A 55 -14.55 -13.25 7.31
C ALA A 55 -14.06 -14.71 7.22
N ALA A 56 -12.78 -14.97 7.51
CA ALA A 56 -12.17 -16.29 7.35
C ALA A 56 -12.60 -17.26 8.46
N GLN A 57 -13.29 -18.33 8.07
CA GLN A 57 -13.73 -19.40 8.99
C GLN A 57 -12.72 -20.57 9.05
N ASN A 58 -11.87 -20.72 8.03
CA ASN A 58 -10.88 -21.79 7.97
C ASN A 58 -9.62 -21.43 8.77
N PRO A 59 -9.22 -22.24 9.78
CA PRO A 59 -8.07 -21.94 10.64
C PRO A 59 -6.75 -21.84 9.87
N ARG A 60 -6.49 -22.74 8.92
CA ARG A 60 -5.28 -22.69 8.08
C ARG A 60 -5.24 -21.41 7.22
N HIS A 61 -6.40 -20.95 6.75
CA HIS A 61 -6.47 -19.71 6.00
C HIS A 61 -6.22 -18.49 6.90
N ARG A 62 -6.74 -18.48 8.14
CA ARG A 62 -6.46 -17.42 9.13
C ARG A 62 -4.97 -17.35 9.45
N GLU A 63 -4.29 -18.48 9.65
CA GLU A 63 -2.83 -18.51 9.89
C GLU A 63 -2.04 -17.87 8.74
N LEU A 64 -2.41 -18.18 7.50
CA LEU A 64 -1.81 -17.55 6.31
C LEU A 64 -2.05 -16.03 6.28
N LEU A 65 -3.26 -15.58 6.57
CA LEU A 65 -3.60 -14.15 6.61
C LEU A 65 -2.85 -13.42 7.74
N GLN A 66 -2.66 -14.09 8.88
CA GLN A 66 -1.88 -13.55 10.01
C GLN A 66 -0.39 -13.42 9.67
N ALA A 67 0.20 -14.42 9.01
CA ALA A 67 1.58 -14.34 8.55
C ALA A 67 1.78 -13.19 7.54
N ALA A 68 0.87 -13.08 6.57
CA ALA A 68 0.89 -11.99 5.60
C ALA A 68 0.71 -10.60 6.27
N LEU A 69 -0.12 -10.50 7.31
CA LEU A 69 -0.26 -9.27 8.11
C LEU A 69 1.02 -8.89 8.85
N ALA A 70 1.75 -9.87 9.39
CA ALA A 70 3.02 -9.64 10.07
C ALA A 70 4.08 -9.10 9.10
N ASP A 71 4.17 -9.67 7.90
CA ASP A 71 5.08 -9.20 6.85
C ASP A 71 4.76 -7.77 6.40
N LEU A 72 3.48 -7.42 6.22
CA LEU A 72 3.09 -6.05 5.89
C LEU A 72 3.38 -5.07 7.04
N ALA A 73 3.23 -5.50 8.30
CA ALA A 73 3.56 -4.69 9.45
C ALA A 73 5.06 -4.42 9.53
N ALA A 74 5.90 -5.43 9.30
CA ALA A 74 7.36 -5.27 9.25
C ALA A 74 7.79 -4.28 8.15
N GLN A 75 7.21 -4.38 6.95
CA GLN A 75 7.46 -3.43 5.86
C GLN A 75 7.04 -2.00 6.23
N LEU A 76 5.92 -1.83 6.93
CA LEU A 76 5.47 -0.51 7.40
C LEU A 76 6.42 0.08 8.45
N THR A 77 6.99 -0.74 9.33
CA THR A 77 8.00 -0.31 10.31
C THR A 77 9.31 0.08 9.64
N GLN A 78 9.73 -0.62 8.59
CA GLN A 78 10.93 -0.28 7.82
C GLN A 78 10.77 1.00 6.99
N LEU A 79 9.55 1.37 6.63
CA LEU A 79 9.25 2.55 5.82
C LEU A 79 9.04 3.83 6.65
N GLY A 80 8.87 3.70 7.97
CA GLY A 80 8.67 4.80 8.92
C GLY A 80 9.98 5.29 9.53
#